data_AF-A0A2V8MRR7-F1
#
_entry.id   AF-A0A2V8MRR7-F1
#
_cell.length_a   1.000
_cell.length_b   1.000
_cell.length_c   1.000
_cell.angle_alpha   90.00
_cell.angle_beta   90.00
_cell.angle_gamma   90.00
#
_symmetry.space_group_name_H-M   'P 1'
#
loop_
_entity.id
_entity.type
_entity.pdbx_description
1 polymer ?
#
loop_
_entity_poly.entity_id
_entity_poly.type
_entity_poly.pdbx_seq_one_letter_code
_entity_poly.pdbx_strand_id
1 'polypeptide(L)'
;KYDQRFYREWSHELPPLYHPHRCTVLDVHHNILPSTGRVHPDPQKLLRASEDIPGTPYKRLCPPDMVLHACAHMFQDGDFERGFRELTDIDGLLRAFSGTTAFWDQLSQRAQEMQLYRPLFYGLRYAYEFLNTPIPQRIISASLEWAPSGPVLHAMDALVRQALVPRMAATLNTRYARWVLYMRSHWLRMPPLLLARHLLHQSLRRR
;
A
#
# COMPACT_ATOMS: atom_id res chain seq x y z
N LYS A 1 23.00 13.78 7.99
CA LYS A 1 23.82 12.61 7.56
C LYS A 1 23.17 11.27 7.92
N TYR A 2 22.74 11.01 9.16
CA TYR A 2 22.02 9.76 9.52
C TYR A 2 20.62 9.64 8.88
N ASP A 3 19.84 10.72 8.83
CA ASP A 3 18.48 10.67 8.24
C ASP A 3 18.52 10.40 6.73
N GLN A 4 19.44 11.01 5.99
CA GLN A 4 19.63 10.68 4.56
C GLN A 4 20.03 9.22 4.35
N ARG A 5 20.82 8.64 5.26
CA ARG A 5 21.21 7.22 5.22
C ARG A 5 20.02 6.32 5.54
N PHE A 6 19.19 6.68 6.51
CA PHE A 6 17.93 5.99 6.81
C PHE A 6 17.00 5.95 5.59
N TYR A 7 16.77 7.10 4.94
CA TYR A 7 15.91 7.16 3.76
C TYR A 7 16.49 6.36 2.58
N ARG A 8 17.80 6.40 2.36
CA ARG A 8 18.44 5.70 1.24
C ARG A 8 18.62 4.19 1.47
N GLU A 9 18.88 3.76 2.70
CA GLU A 9 19.16 2.35 3.01
C GLU A 9 17.90 1.59 3.43
N TRP A 10 16.96 2.23 4.14
CA TRP A 10 15.86 1.54 4.82
C TRP A 10 14.46 2.07 4.45
N SER A 11 14.34 3.23 3.81
CA SER A 11 13.06 3.69 3.24
C SER A 11 12.90 3.25 1.77
N HIS A 12 11.77 3.61 1.17
CA HIS A 12 11.44 3.42 -0.24
C HIS A 12 11.44 4.73 -1.04
N GLU A 13 11.58 5.86 -0.34
CA GLU A 13 11.53 7.21 -0.87
C GLU A 13 12.63 8.08 -0.28
N LEU A 14 12.88 9.23 -0.91
CA LEU A 14 13.62 10.35 -0.34
C LEU A 14 12.69 11.20 0.54
N PRO A 15 13.22 12.04 1.44
CA PRO A 15 12.40 13.05 2.12
C PRO A 15 11.61 13.88 1.10
N PRO A 16 10.32 14.17 1.37
CA PRO A 16 9.47 14.94 0.47
C PRO A 16 10.14 16.26 0.05
N LEU A 17 10.22 16.50 -1.26
CA LEU A 17 10.78 17.73 -1.80
C LEU A 17 9.66 18.76 -1.95
N TYR A 18 9.76 19.87 -1.23
CA TYR A 18 8.75 20.92 -1.26
C TYR A 18 9.21 22.11 -2.09
N HIS A 19 8.39 22.51 -3.06
CA HIS A 19 8.61 23.75 -3.80
C HIS A 19 7.92 24.93 -3.08
N PRO A 20 8.67 25.89 -2.51
CA PRO A 20 8.12 26.89 -1.59
C PRO A 20 7.07 27.82 -2.21
N HIS A 21 7.21 28.18 -3.49
CA HIS A 21 6.28 29.10 -4.14
C HIS A 21 5.07 28.45 -4.84
N ARG A 22 5.16 27.15 -5.17
CA ARG A 22 4.13 26.43 -5.94
C ARG A 22 3.30 25.51 -5.06
N CYS A 23 3.67 25.39 -3.78
CA CYS A 23 3.10 24.46 -2.82
C CYS A 23 3.03 23.01 -3.35
N THR A 24 3.92 22.66 -4.28
CA THR A 24 4.01 21.32 -4.84
C THR A 24 4.94 20.48 -3.98
N VAL A 25 4.48 19.28 -3.63
CA VAL A 25 5.29 18.25 -2.97
C VAL A 25 5.65 17.22 -4.04
N LEU A 26 6.93 16.85 -4.10
CA LEU A 26 7.46 15.82 -4.97
C LEU A 26 8.09 14.72 -4.12
N ASP A 27 7.52 13.53 -4.20
CA ASP A 27 8.03 12.34 -3.51
C ASP A 27 8.79 11.46 -4.50
N VAL A 28 10.10 11.37 -4.30
CA VAL A 28 10.99 10.61 -5.18
C VAL A 28 11.21 9.23 -4.58
N HIS A 29 10.66 8.23 -5.25
CA HIS A 29 10.69 6.83 -4.83
C HIS A 29 11.78 6.07 -5.58
N HIS A 30 12.55 5.24 -4.87
CA HIS A 30 13.42 4.22 -5.49
C HIS A 30 12.79 2.82 -5.47
N ASN A 31 11.71 2.62 -4.70
CA ASN A 31 10.84 1.45 -4.77
C ASN A 31 9.43 1.79 -4.25
N ILE A 32 8.47 0.88 -4.40
CA ILE A 32 7.10 1.05 -3.88
C ILE A 32 6.92 0.58 -2.43
N LEU A 33 7.86 -0.21 -1.90
CA LEU A 33 7.87 -0.66 -0.51
C LEU A 33 9.28 -0.55 0.09
N PRO A 34 9.40 -0.32 1.42
CA PRO A 34 10.69 -0.25 2.10
C PRO A 34 11.54 -1.50 1.87
N SER A 35 12.84 -1.33 1.68
CA SER A 35 13.81 -2.43 1.54
C SER A 35 13.86 -3.33 2.78
N THR A 36 13.38 -2.86 3.93
CA THR A 36 13.31 -3.62 5.19
C THR A 36 12.00 -4.37 5.38
N GLY A 37 11.03 -4.18 4.48
CA GLY A 37 9.72 -4.82 4.58
C GLY A 37 9.79 -6.34 4.42
N ARG A 38 8.74 -7.06 4.76
CA ARG A 38 8.68 -8.52 4.53
C ARG A 38 8.54 -8.91 3.06
N VAL A 39 8.14 -7.95 2.22
CA VAL A 39 7.89 -8.12 0.80
C VAL A 39 8.79 -7.14 0.06
N HIS A 40 9.46 -7.62 -0.99
CA HIS A 40 10.45 -6.86 -1.73
C HIS A 40 10.10 -6.84 -3.22
N PRO A 41 9.11 -6.03 -3.65
CA PRO A 41 8.82 -5.84 -5.06
C PRO A 41 10.08 -5.34 -5.78
N ASP A 42 10.40 -5.94 -6.93
CA ASP A 42 11.58 -5.57 -7.72
C ASP A 42 11.31 -4.28 -8.53
N PRO A 43 11.99 -3.15 -8.23
CA PRO A 43 11.75 -1.90 -8.93
C PRO A 43 12.17 -1.96 -10.41
N GLN A 44 13.11 -2.82 -10.79
CA GLN A 44 13.50 -2.97 -12.20
C GLN A 44 12.38 -3.61 -13.02
N LYS A 45 11.59 -4.50 -12.43
CA LYS A 45 10.40 -5.06 -13.09
C LYS A 45 9.33 -4.00 -13.29
N LEU A 46 9.10 -3.15 -12.29
CA LEU A 46 8.17 -2.00 -12.40
C LEU A 46 8.60 -1.04 -13.53
N LEU A 47 9.88 -0.68 -13.57
CA LEU A 47 10.41 0.22 -14.60
C LEU A 47 10.32 -0.38 -16.00
N ARG A 48 10.66 -1.67 -16.17
CA ARG A 48 10.55 -2.36 -17.46
C ARG A 48 9.12 -2.48 -17.96
N ALA A 49 8.18 -2.68 -17.05
CA ALA A 49 6.75 -2.78 -17.38
C ALA A 49 6.06 -1.40 -17.52
N SER A 50 6.76 -0.29 -17.23
CA SER A 50 6.16 1.05 -17.29
C SER A 50 5.69 1.43 -18.70
N GLU A 51 4.58 2.17 -18.74
CA GLU A 51 3.94 2.63 -19.97
C GLU A 51 4.20 4.12 -20.19
N ASP A 52 4.34 4.52 -21.45
CA ASP A 52 4.47 5.94 -21.80
C ASP A 52 3.15 6.70 -21.56
N ILE A 53 3.25 7.95 -21.11
CA ILE A 53 2.11 8.84 -20.99
C ILE A 53 1.99 9.64 -22.30
N PRO A 54 0.90 9.48 -23.08
CA PRO A 54 0.75 10.12 -24.38
C PRO A 54 0.98 11.65 -24.33
N GLY A 55 1.81 12.15 -25.26
CA GLY A 55 2.10 13.58 -25.37
C GLY A 55 3.10 14.12 -24.34
N THR A 56 3.77 13.26 -23.56
CA THR A 56 4.78 13.67 -22.58
C THR A 56 6.04 12.79 -22.66
N PRO A 57 7.18 13.23 -22.14
CA PRO A 57 8.37 12.39 -22.02
C PRO A 57 8.32 11.43 -20.79
N TYR A 58 7.20 11.42 -20.07
CA TYR A 58 7.08 10.70 -18.79
C TYR A 58 6.45 9.32 -18.98
N LYS A 59 6.74 8.43 -18.03
CA LYS A 59 6.16 7.11 -17.93
C LYS A 59 5.36 6.97 -16.65
N ARG A 60 4.38 6.06 -16.66
CA ARG A 60 3.63 5.62 -15.48
C ARG A 60 3.79 4.11 -15.28
N LEU A 61 3.50 3.63 -14.08
CA LEU A 61 3.35 2.19 -13.86
C LEU A 61 2.27 1.62 -14.79
N CYS A 62 2.43 0.37 -15.22
CA CYS A 62 1.36 -0.30 -15.96
C CYS A 62 0.11 -0.47 -15.07
N PRO A 63 -1.09 -0.62 -15.66
CA PRO A 63 -2.34 -0.68 -14.92
C PRO A 63 -2.38 -1.70 -13.77
N PRO A 64 -1.89 -2.95 -13.92
CA PRO A 64 -1.76 -3.88 -12.81
C PRO A 64 -0.93 -3.33 -11.65
N ASP A 65 0.22 -2.74 -11.97
CA ASP A 65 1.18 -2.25 -10.97
C ASP A 65 0.67 -1.02 -10.24
N MET A 66 -0.14 -0.17 -10.90
CA MET A 66 -0.84 0.94 -10.24
C MET A 66 -1.79 0.43 -9.15
N VAL A 67 -2.58 -0.61 -9.44
CA VAL A 67 -3.48 -1.23 -8.45
C VAL A 67 -2.70 -1.88 -7.32
N LEU A 68 -1.64 -2.62 -7.65
CA LEU A 68 -0.79 -3.27 -6.66
C LEU A 68 -0.10 -2.26 -5.74
N HIS A 69 0.36 -1.13 -6.29
CA HIS A 69 0.94 -0.03 -5.51
C HIS A 69 -0.09 0.57 -4.55
N ALA A 70 -1.31 0.89 -5.01
CA ALA A 70 -2.37 1.40 -4.15
C ALA A 70 -2.73 0.41 -3.02
N CYS A 71 -2.84 -0.89 -3.35
CA CYS A 71 -3.07 -1.92 -2.34
C CYS A 71 -1.90 -2.03 -1.34
N ALA A 72 -0.67 -1.93 -1.82
CA ALA A 72 0.52 -1.98 -0.98
C ALA A 72 0.57 -0.78 -0.01
N HIS A 73 0.33 0.44 -0.48
CA HIS A 73 0.24 1.62 0.38
C HIS A 73 -0.78 1.44 1.50
N MET A 74 -2.00 1.02 1.16
CA MET A 74 -3.05 0.86 2.16
C MET A 74 -2.76 -0.27 3.17
N PHE A 75 -2.31 -1.44 2.72
CA PHE A 75 -2.25 -2.65 3.56
C PHE A 75 -0.85 -3.03 4.06
N GLN A 76 0.21 -2.42 3.55
CA GLN A 76 1.60 -2.57 4.04
C GLN A 76 2.07 -1.33 4.80
N ASP A 77 1.86 -0.12 4.27
CA ASP A 77 2.27 1.12 4.96
C ASP A 77 1.26 1.57 6.02
N GLY A 78 -0.02 1.26 5.81
CA GLY A 78 -1.05 1.23 6.85
C GLY A 78 -1.50 2.59 7.36
N ASP A 79 -1.63 3.59 6.49
CA ASP A 79 -2.31 4.85 6.83
C ASP A 79 -3.83 4.71 6.70
N PHE A 80 -4.48 4.32 7.81
CA PHE A 80 -5.94 4.24 7.88
C PHE A 80 -6.62 5.54 8.33
N GLU A 81 -5.88 6.61 8.63
CA GLU A 81 -6.50 7.92 8.87
C GLU A 81 -7.12 8.47 7.57
N ARG A 82 -6.50 8.14 6.43
CA ARG A 82 -7.01 8.41 5.07
C ARG A 82 -7.61 7.18 4.39
N GLY A 83 -7.86 6.10 5.14
CA GLY A 83 -8.14 4.77 4.57
C GLY A 83 -9.31 4.71 3.58
N PHE A 84 -10.35 5.54 3.75
CA PHE A 84 -11.45 5.58 2.77
C PHE A 84 -11.02 6.16 1.42
N ARG A 85 -10.14 7.17 1.42
CA ARG A 85 -9.55 7.72 0.19
C ARG A 85 -8.71 6.67 -0.52
N GLU A 86 -7.84 5.99 0.22
CA GLU A 86 -7.01 4.91 -0.35
C GLU A 86 -7.88 3.82 -0.98
N LEU A 87 -8.99 3.47 -0.33
CA LEU A 87 -9.93 2.47 -0.86
C LEU A 87 -10.66 2.96 -2.12
N THR A 88 -11.03 4.25 -2.19
CA THR A 88 -11.61 4.84 -3.40
C THR A 88 -10.61 4.90 -4.55
N ASP A 89 -9.31 5.09 -4.28
CA ASP A 89 -8.27 5.04 -5.30
C ASP A 89 -8.15 3.62 -5.87
N ILE A 90 -8.18 2.59 -5.02
CA ILE A 90 -8.22 1.17 -5.45
C ILE A 90 -9.46 0.89 -6.32
N ASP A 91 -10.66 1.26 -5.86
CA ASP A 91 -11.91 1.06 -6.62
C ASP A 91 -11.87 1.78 -7.98
N GLY A 92 -11.43 3.04 -8.00
CA GLY A 92 -11.31 3.83 -9.22
C GLY A 92 -10.37 3.19 -10.24
N LEU A 93 -9.20 2.72 -9.82
CA LEU A 93 -8.26 2.01 -10.70
C LEU A 93 -8.84 0.69 -11.21
N LEU A 94 -9.46 -0.11 -10.34
CA LEU A 94 -10.06 -1.39 -10.73
C LEU A 94 -11.18 -1.18 -11.77
N ARG A 95 -12.06 -0.19 -11.56
CA ARG A 95 -13.11 0.15 -12.53
C ARG A 95 -12.53 0.64 -13.84
N ALA A 96 -11.55 1.54 -13.79
CA ALA A 96 -10.93 2.13 -14.98
C ALA A 96 -10.31 1.07 -15.90
N PHE A 97 -9.72 0.02 -15.34
CA PHE A 97 -9.01 -1.01 -16.11
C PHE A 97 -9.78 -2.32 -16.31
N SER A 98 -10.92 -2.49 -15.63
CA SER A 98 -11.75 -3.70 -15.71
C SER A 98 -12.23 -4.06 -17.12
N GLY A 99 -12.35 -3.07 -18.01
CA GLY A 99 -12.80 -3.24 -19.40
C GLY A 99 -11.75 -3.85 -20.34
N THR A 100 -10.49 -3.92 -19.92
CA THR A 100 -9.42 -4.51 -20.74
C THR A 100 -9.40 -6.03 -20.58
N THR A 101 -9.50 -6.77 -21.70
CA THR A 101 -9.70 -8.24 -21.72
C THR A 101 -8.74 -9.01 -20.83
N ALA A 102 -7.45 -8.66 -20.82
CA ALA A 102 -6.41 -9.37 -20.09
C ALA A 102 -6.09 -8.78 -18.71
N PHE A 103 -6.74 -7.70 -18.29
CA PHE A 103 -6.34 -6.93 -17.11
C PHE A 103 -6.36 -7.78 -15.83
N TRP A 104 -7.44 -8.52 -15.59
CA TRP A 104 -7.60 -9.31 -14.37
C TRP A 104 -6.59 -10.46 -14.25
N ASP A 105 -6.27 -11.09 -15.37
CA ASP A 105 -5.31 -12.20 -15.42
C ASP A 105 -3.89 -11.66 -15.23
N GLN A 106 -3.56 -10.54 -15.89
CA GLN A 106 -2.30 -9.81 -15.68
C GLN A 106 -2.16 -9.31 -14.24
N LEU A 107 -3.21 -8.76 -13.64
CA LEU A 107 -3.22 -8.30 -12.25
C LEU A 107 -2.89 -9.45 -11.29
N SER A 108 -3.50 -10.62 -11.50
CA SER A 108 -3.26 -11.81 -10.70
C SER A 108 -1.81 -12.31 -10.84
N GLN A 109 -1.31 -12.38 -12.08
CA GLN A 109 0.07 -12.78 -12.37
C GLN A 109 1.09 -11.80 -11.77
N ARG A 110 0.88 -10.50 -11.94
CA ARG A 110 1.74 -9.43 -11.40
C ARG A 110 1.73 -9.45 -9.87
N ALA A 111 0.60 -9.72 -9.23
CA ALA A 111 0.51 -9.82 -7.78
C ALA A 111 1.40 -10.93 -7.22
N GLN A 112 1.46 -12.08 -7.90
CA GLN A 112 2.36 -13.18 -7.52
C GLN A 112 3.82 -12.81 -7.80
N GLU A 113 4.11 -12.29 -8.99
CA GLU A 113 5.47 -11.92 -9.39
C GLU A 113 6.10 -10.88 -8.46
N MET A 114 5.30 -9.91 -8.01
CA MET A 114 5.71 -8.84 -7.11
C MET A 114 5.53 -9.18 -5.63
N GLN A 115 5.04 -10.39 -5.31
CA GLN A 115 4.72 -10.86 -3.96
C GLN A 115 3.68 -9.98 -3.22
N LEU A 116 2.84 -9.26 -3.97
CA LEU A 116 1.80 -8.36 -3.48
C LEU A 116 0.39 -9.00 -3.48
N TYR A 117 0.32 -10.33 -3.59
CA TYR A 117 -0.94 -11.10 -3.55
C TYR A 117 -1.78 -10.85 -2.29
N ARG A 118 -1.14 -10.69 -1.11
CA ARG A 118 -1.84 -10.44 0.16
C ARG A 118 -2.42 -9.02 0.25
N PRO A 119 -1.68 -7.94 -0.06
CA PRO A 119 -2.26 -6.61 -0.24
C PRO A 119 -3.40 -6.58 -1.25
N LEU A 120 -3.22 -7.23 -2.41
CA LEU A 120 -4.25 -7.28 -3.44
C LEU A 120 -5.52 -7.96 -2.93
N PHE A 121 -5.41 -9.09 -2.23
CA PHE A 121 -6.55 -9.76 -1.62
C PHE A 121 -7.38 -8.82 -0.73
N TYR A 122 -6.73 -8.06 0.16
CA TYR A 122 -7.45 -7.09 1.00
C TYR A 122 -8.07 -5.96 0.18
N GLY A 123 -7.35 -5.43 -0.81
CA GLY A 123 -7.86 -4.40 -1.72
C GLY A 123 -9.13 -4.85 -2.44
N LEU A 124 -9.11 -6.02 -3.06
CA LEU A 124 -10.27 -6.61 -3.74
C LEU A 124 -11.43 -6.84 -2.77
N ARG A 125 -11.16 -7.44 -1.61
CA ARG A 125 -12.18 -7.75 -0.59
C ARG A 125 -12.90 -6.49 -0.10
N TYR A 126 -12.15 -5.48 0.32
CA TYR A 126 -12.75 -4.30 0.92
C TYR A 126 -13.32 -3.34 -0.14
N ALA A 127 -12.76 -3.29 -1.35
CA ALA A 127 -13.36 -2.51 -2.43
C ALA A 127 -14.72 -3.14 -2.84
N TYR A 128 -14.79 -4.47 -2.94
CA TYR A 128 -16.05 -5.18 -3.11
C TYR A 128 -17.04 -4.90 -1.97
N GLU A 129 -16.62 -5.06 -0.71
CA GLU A 129 -17.49 -4.93 0.46
C GLU A 129 -18.05 -3.51 0.65
N PHE A 130 -17.22 -2.47 0.53
CA PHE A 130 -17.62 -1.09 0.84
C PHE A 130 -18.12 -0.30 -0.36
N LEU A 131 -17.58 -0.57 -1.55
CA LEU A 131 -17.81 0.25 -2.74
C LEU A 131 -18.51 -0.52 -3.86
N ASN A 132 -18.86 -1.80 -3.63
CA ASN A 132 -19.46 -2.68 -4.64
C ASN A 132 -18.65 -2.65 -5.95
N THR A 133 -17.32 -2.72 -5.85
CA THR A 133 -16.44 -2.79 -7.03
C THR A 133 -16.81 -4.00 -7.87
N PRO A 134 -17.05 -3.86 -9.19
CA PRO A 134 -17.49 -4.95 -10.06
C PRO A 134 -16.32 -5.89 -10.41
N ILE A 135 -15.88 -6.67 -9.43
CA ILE A 135 -14.81 -7.65 -9.58
C ILE A 135 -15.43 -8.96 -10.08
N PRO A 136 -14.91 -9.57 -11.17
CA PRO A 136 -15.43 -10.83 -11.66
C PRO A 136 -15.35 -11.93 -10.59
N GLN A 137 -16.41 -12.74 -10.46
CA GLN A 137 -16.48 -13.79 -9.44
C GLN A 137 -15.29 -14.76 -9.49
N ARG A 138 -14.76 -15.07 -10.69
CA ARG A 138 -13.56 -15.90 -10.84
C ARG A 138 -12.33 -15.33 -10.11
N ILE A 139 -12.19 -14.00 -10.09
CA ILE A 139 -11.07 -13.31 -9.44
C ILE A 139 -11.28 -13.27 -7.93
N ILE A 140 -12.51 -13.04 -7.47
CA ILE A 140 -12.85 -13.14 -6.04
C ILE A 140 -12.51 -14.54 -5.52
N SER A 141 -12.98 -15.59 -6.20
CA SER A 141 -12.72 -16.97 -5.82
C SER A 141 -11.23 -17.31 -5.86
N ALA A 142 -10.49 -16.92 -6.91
CA ALA A 142 -9.06 -17.15 -7.01
C ALA A 142 -8.27 -16.43 -5.90
N SER A 143 -8.68 -15.21 -5.53
CA SER A 143 -8.01 -14.43 -4.49
C SER A 143 -8.08 -15.07 -3.10
N LEU A 144 -8.99 -16.02 -2.85
CA LEU A 144 -9.10 -16.73 -1.57
C LEU A 144 -7.85 -17.56 -1.25
N GLU A 145 -7.10 -18.01 -2.24
CA GLU A 145 -5.79 -18.66 -2.04
C GLU A 145 -4.80 -17.71 -1.33
N TRP A 146 -4.98 -16.40 -1.53
CA TRP A 146 -4.19 -15.34 -0.93
C TRP A 146 -4.81 -14.78 0.34
N ALA A 147 -5.86 -15.42 0.89
CA ALA A 147 -6.47 -15.04 2.16
C ALA A 147 -5.61 -15.49 3.35
N PRO A 148 -5.47 -14.69 4.41
CA PRO A 148 -4.75 -15.11 5.61
C PRO A 148 -5.54 -16.24 6.31
N SER A 149 -5.00 -16.80 7.39
CA SER A 149 -5.77 -17.76 8.20
C SER A 149 -7.08 -17.14 8.70
N GLY A 150 -8.12 -17.96 8.85
CA GLY A 150 -9.47 -17.52 9.22
C GLY A 150 -9.51 -16.56 10.42
N PRO A 151 -8.85 -16.85 11.56
CA PRO A 151 -8.82 -15.94 12.70
C PRO A 151 -8.19 -14.57 12.38
N VAL A 152 -7.13 -14.55 11.58
CA VAL A 152 -6.48 -13.31 11.15
C VAL A 152 -7.39 -12.53 10.20
N LEU A 153 -8.11 -13.22 9.31
CA LEU A 153 -9.09 -12.57 8.42
C LEU A 153 -10.23 -11.93 9.21
N HIS A 154 -10.80 -12.65 10.18
CA HIS A 154 -11.86 -12.11 11.04
C HIS A 154 -11.41 -10.88 11.82
N ALA A 155 -10.20 -10.92 12.38
CA ALA A 155 -9.63 -9.76 13.05
C ALA A 155 -9.42 -8.58 12.09
N MET A 156 -8.89 -8.84 10.88
CA MET A 156 -8.71 -7.81 9.85
C MET A 156 -10.04 -7.18 9.43
N ASP A 157 -11.09 -7.97 9.20
CA ASP A 157 -12.40 -7.46 8.82
C ASP A 157 -12.97 -6.54 9.90
N ALA A 158 -12.91 -6.96 11.17
CA ALA A 158 -13.37 -6.13 12.28
C ALA A 158 -12.59 -4.82 12.38
N LEU A 159 -11.26 -4.88 12.26
CA LEU A 159 -10.39 -3.70 12.35
C LEU A 159 -10.60 -2.74 11.17
N VAL A 160 -10.63 -3.24 9.94
CA VAL A 160 -10.77 -2.41 8.73
C VAL A 160 -12.14 -1.73 8.70
N ARG A 161 -13.22 -2.46 9.01
CA ARG A 161 -14.57 -1.87 9.13
C ARG A 161 -14.61 -0.72 10.12
N GLN A 162 -13.98 -0.89 11.27
CA GLN A 162 -13.94 0.14 12.30
C GLN A 162 -13.00 1.30 11.94
N ALA A 163 -11.91 1.04 11.21
CA ALA A 163 -10.91 2.03 10.84
C ALA A 163 -11.35 2.95 9.68
N LEU A 164 -12.18 2.44 8.77
CA LEU A 164 -12.72 3.18 7.62
C LEU A 164 -13.85 4.16 7.99
N VAL A 165 -14.31 4.16 9.24
CA VAL A 165 -15.28 5.15 9.73
C VAL A 165 -14.73 6.58 9.52
N PRO A 166 -15.49 7.50 8.91
CA PRO A 166 -15.05 8.88 8.67
C PRO A 166 -14.60 9.59 9.95
N ARG A 167 -13.60 10.47 9.86
CA ARG A 167 -13.04 11.18 11.02
C ARG A 167 -14.10 11.91 11.86
N MET A 168 -15.11 12.50 11.22
CA MET A 168 -16.20 13.20 11.90
C MET A 168 -17.08 12.28 12.78
N ALA A 169 -17.09 10.98 12.49
CA ALA A 169 -17.84 9.95 13.22
C ALA A 169 -16.93 9.00 14.01
N ALA A 170 -15.63 9.33 14.14
CA ALA A 170 -14.66 8.43 14.75
C ALA A 170 -14.90 8.28 16.25
N THR A 171 -15.01 7.03 16.71
CA THR A 171 -15.14 6.67 18.12
C THR A 171 -13.80 6.23 18.71
N LEU A 172 -13.76 5.92 20.01
CA LEU A 172 -12.60 5.30 20.64
C LEU A 172 -12.23 3.97 19.96
N ASN A 173 -13.22 3.19 19.51
CA ASN A 173 -13.00 1.94 18.78
C ASN A 173 -12.35 2.21 17.41
N THR A 174 -12.74 3.28 16.71
CA THR A 174 -12.08 3.72 15.46
C THR A 174 -10.61 4.04 15.69
N ARG A 175 -10.32 4.82 16.73
CA ARG A 175 -8.94 5.19 17.08
C ARG A 175 -8.11 3.96 17.45
N TYR A 176 -8.68 3.04 18.22
CA TYR A 176 -8.03 1.79 18.58
C TYR A 176 -7.76 0.92 17.35
N ALA A 177 -8.75 0.74 16.47
CA ALA A 177 -8.57 -0.05 15.25
C ALA A 177 -7.47 0.52 14.34
N ARG A 178 -7.45 1.84 14.13
CA ARG A 178 -6.38 2.52 13.38
C ARG A 178 -5.03 2.36 14.04
N TRP A 179 -4.96 2.45 15.36
CA TRP A 179 -3.71 2.24 16.10
C TRP A 179 -3.18 0.81 15.95
N VAL A 180 -4.04 -0.22 16.06
CA VAL A 180 -3.65 -1.62 15.83
C VAL A 180 -3.16 -1.84 14.40
N LEU A 181 -3.87 -1.30 13.40
CA LEU A 181 -3.47 -1.39 11.99
C LEU A 181 -2.15 -0.67 11.71
N TYR A 182 -1.93 0.48 12.35
CA TYR A 182 -0.67 1.22 12.30
C TYR A 182 0.48 0.40 12.92
N MET A 183 0.27 -0.22 14.08
CA MET A 183 1.28 -1.12 14.69
C MET A 183 1.59 -2.32 13.79
N ARG A 184 0.56 -2.93 13.19
CA ARG A 184 0.73 -3.99 12.19
C ARG A 184 1.57 -3.51 11.00
N SER A 185 1.33 -2.31 10.49
CA SER A 185 2.08 -1.77 9.35
C SER A 185 3.57 -1.56 9.67
N HIS A 186 3.88 -1.13 10.89
CA HIS A 186 5.27 -1.01 11.36
C HIS A 186 5.97 -2.37 11.41
N TRP A 187 5.26 -3.38 11.92
CA TRP A 187 5.76 -4.75 11.99
C TRP A 187 6.01 -5.38 10.60
N LEU A 188 5.24 -4.97 9.59
CA LEU A 188 5.42 -5.42 8.22
C LEU A 188 6.56 -4.70 7.50
N ARG A 189 6.80 -3.42 7.82
CA ARG A 189 7.83 -2.58 7.20
C ARG A 189 9.22 -2.75 7.81
N MET A 190 9.33 -3.04 9.10
CA MET A 190 10.62 -3.13 9.78
C MET A 190 10.68 -4.32 10.76
N PRO A 191 11.79 -5.07 10.76
CA PRO A 191 12.10 -6.00 11.85
C PRO A 191 12.16 -5.22 13.18
N PRO A 192 11.53 -5.70 14.27
CA PRO A 192 11.48 -5.00 15.56
C PRO A 192 12.87 -4.68 16.13
N LEU A 193 13.90 -5.45 15.79
CA LEU A 193 15.30 -5.19 16.15
C LEU A 193 15.89 -3.93 15.47
N LEU A 194 15.53 -3.65 14.21
CA LEU A 194 15.96 -2.43 13.52
C LEU A 194 15.23 -1.20 14.09
N LEU A 195 13.95 -1.35 14.45
CA LEU A 195 13.19 -0.30 15.13
C LEU A 195 13.80 0.03 16.50
N ALA A 196 14.12 -1.00 17.30
CA ALA A 196 14.77 -0.82 18.59
C ALA A 196 16.11 -0.09 18.46
N ARG A 197 16.95 -0.48 17.48
CA ARG A 197 18.22 0.18 17.18
C ARG A 197 18.03 1.64 16.75
N HIS A 198 17.02 1.93 15.93
CA HIS A 198 16.72 3.29 15.49
C HIS A 198 16.24 4.18 16.64
N LEU A 199 15.34 3.67 17.49
CA LEU A 199 14.83 4.39 18.67
C LEU A 199 15.92 4.64 19.71
N LEU A 200 16.82 3.68 19.95
CA LEU A 200 18.00 3.85 20.80
C LEU A 200 18.94 4.94 20.26
N HIS A 201 19.15 4.97 18.94
CA HIS A 201 20.00 6.00 18.34
C HIS A 201 19.34 7.39 18.35
N GLN A 202 18.02 7.49 18.23
CA GLN A 202 17.29 8.76 18.39
C GLN A 202 17.27 9.26 19.83
N SER A 203 17.07 8.38 20.82
CA SER A 203 17.02 8.78 22.24
C SER A 203 18.37 9.28 22.74
N LEU A 204 19.47 8.73 22.22
CA LEU A 204 20.83 9.17 22.51
C LEU A 204 21.20 10.51 21.87
N ARG A 205 20.48 10.96 20.82
CA ARG A 205 20.68 12.28 20.17
C ARG A 205 19.80 13.40 20.75
N ARG A 206 18.82 13.07 21.60
CA ARG A 206 17.98 14.04 22.32
C ARG A 206 18.53 14.39 23.71
N ARG A 207 19.74 13.94 24.05
CA ARG A 207 20.51 14.36 25.23
C ARG A 207 21.65 15.26 24.80
#